data_AF-A0A954Y8X5-F1
#
_entry.id   AF-A0A954Y8X5-F1
#
_cell.length_a   1.000
_cell.length_b   1.000
_cell.length_c   1.000
_cell.angle_alpha   90.00
_cell.angle_beta   90.00
_cell.angle_gamma   90.00
#
_symmetry.space_group_name_H-M   'P 1'
#
loop_
_entity.id
_entity.type
_entity.pdbx_description
1 polymer ?
#
loop_
_entity_poly.entity_id
_entity_poly.type
_entity_poly.pdbx_seq_one_letter_code
_entity_poly.pdbx_strand_id
1 'polypeptide(L)'
;MPRHSSLATTAHRPWPLPPGSWSWRQSWVELLFAHWRAPAEQLRTLVPRGLELDLFDGHAWVGLVPFRMEGVMRRPLPDLPWVSAFPELNLRTYVTHGGKPGVWFLSLDA
;
A
#
# COMPACT_ATOMS: atom_id res chain seq x y z
N MET A 1 -27.02 2.19 -3.98
CA MET A 1 -26.29 1.69 -2.79
C MET A 1 -25.49 2.83 -2.17
N PRO A 2 -25.41 2.95 -0.84
CA PRO A 2 -24.64 4.02 -0.22
C PRO A 2 -23.15 3.85 -0.52
N ARG A 3 -22.50 4.93 -0.99
CA ARG A 3 -21.04 5.00 -1.10
C ARG A 3 -20.46 4.88 0.32
N HIS A 4 -19.32 4.20 0.45
CA HIS A 4 -18.58 4.19 1.71
C HIS A 4 -18.16 5.63 2.05
N SER A 5 -18.16 6.02 3.33
CA SER A 5 -17.83 7.40 3.74
C SER A 5 -16.43 7.83 3.31
N SER A 6 -15.46 6.90 3.26
CA SER A 6 -14.11 7.18 2.73
C SER A 6 -14.08 7.59 1.25
N LEU A 7 -15.17 7.37 0.51
CA LEU A 7 -15.33 7.77 -0.89
C LEU A 7 -16.12 9.08 -1.04
N ALA A 8 -16.44 9.77 0.06
CA ALA A 8 -17.09 11.08 0.03
C ALA A 8 -16.12 12.20 -0.41
N THR A 9 -14.83 12.06 -0.08
CA THR A 9 -13.78 13.05 -0.41
C THR A 9 -12.73 12.42 -1.31
N THR A 10 -12.72 12.78 -2.60
CA THR A 10 -11.79 12.21 -3.60
C THR A 10 -10.87 13.25 -4.24
N ALA A 11 -10.94 14.52 -3.85
CA ALA A 11 -10.18 15.61 -4.47
C ALA A 11 -8.65 15.45 -4.38
N HIS A 12 -8.16 14.71 -3.39
CA HIS A 12 -6.74 14.41 -3.21
C HIS A 12 -6.21 13.33 -4.17
N ARG A 13 -7.08 12.66 -4.93
CA ARG A 13 -6.68 11.56 -5.81
C ARG A 13 -6.22 12.13 -7.15
N PRO A 14 -5.01 11.78 -7.62
CA PRO A 14 -4.56 12.17 -8.96
C PRO A 14 -5.23 11.34 -10.08
N TRP A 15 -5.99 10.30 -9.74
CA TRP A 15 -6.71 9.43 -10.69
C TRP A 15 -8.17 9.21 -10.26
N PRO A 16 -9.10 9.03 -11.22
CA PRO A 16 -10.50 8.75 -10.91
C PRO A 16 -10.67 7.42 -10.16
N LEU A 17 -11.80 7.27 -9.48
CA LEU A 17 -12.18 5.99 -8.90
C LEU A 17 -12.41 4.95 -10.01
N PRO A 18 -12.05 3.68 -9.78
CA PRO A 18 -12.39 2.61 -10.71
C PRO A 18 -13.93 2.48 -10.83
N PRO A 19 -14.44 2.05 -12.00
CA PRO A 19 -15.86 1.81 -12.17
C PRO A 19 -16.32 0.65 -11.28
N GLY A 20 -17.53 0.76 -10.72
CA GLY A 20 -18.16 -0.30 -9.95
C GLY A 20 -18.27 -0.01 -8.45
N SER A 21 -18.82 -0.99 -7.73
CA SER A 21 -18.96 -0.94 -6.28
C SER A 21 -17.74 -1.56 -5.60
N TRP A 22 -17.41 -1.08 -4.41
CA TRP A 22 -16.35 -1.67 -3.61
C TRP A 22 -16.78 -3.04 -3.06
N SER A 23 -15.85 -3.98 -3.03
CA SER A 23 -16.07 -5.36 -2.57
C SER A 23 -15.34 -5.70 -1.27
N TRP A 24 -14.29 -4.95 -0.96
CA TRP A 24 -13.43 -5.14 0.20
C TRP A 24 -13.32 -3.85 1.01
N ARG A 25 -13.20 -3.99 2.32
CA ARG A 25 -12.76 -2.91 3.22
C ARG A 25 -11.70 -3.45 4.18
N GLN A 26 -10.84 -2.55 4.62
CA GLN A 26 -9.83 -2.75 5.65
C GLN A 26 -9.45 -1.36 6.18
N SER A 27 -9.06 -1.30 7.45
CA SER A 27 -8.50 -0.13 8.10
C SER A 27 -7.09 -0.46 8.56
N TRP A 28 -6.17 0.49 8.41
CA TRP A 28 -4.81 0.38 8.94
C TRP A 28 -4.73 1.32 10.14
N VAL A 29 -4.43 0.76 11.30
CA VAL A 29 -4.34 1.49 12.57
C VAL A 29 -2.98 1.22 13.21
N GLU A 30 -2.56 2.05 14.16
CA GLU A 30 -1.27 1.90 14.87
C GLU A 30 -0.07 1.78 13.90
N LEU A 31 0.01 2.72 12.97
CA LEU A 31 0.90 2.70 11.81
C LEU A 31 2.21 3.45 12.08
N LEU A 32 3.34 2.84 11.73
CA LEU A 32 4.65 3.49 11.69
C LEU A 32 5.17 3.54 10.25
N PHE A 33 5.73 4.69 9.85
CA PHE A 33 6.50 4.83 8.63
C PHE A 33 7.96 5.08 8.95
N ALA A 34 8.81 4.08 8.73
CA ALA A 34 10.26 4.21 8.88
C ALA A 34 10.95 4.01 7.52
N HIS A 35 11.87 4.91 7.18
CA HIS A 35 12.51 4.95 5.87
C HIS A 35 14.01 5.11 5.96
N TRP A 36 14.73 4.39 5.10
CA TRP A 36 16.18 4.48 4.98
C TRP A 36 16.59 4.61 3.52
N ARG A 37 17.61 5.43 3.27
CA ARG A 37 18.27 5.48 1.97
C ARG A 37 18.94 4.13 1.71
N ALA A 38 18.85 3.66 0.48
CA ALA A 38 19.49 2.44 0.04
C ALA A 38 20.21 2.65 -1.30
N PRO A 39 21.29 1.89 -1.57
CA PRO A 39 21.94 1.93 -2.88
C PRO A 39 20.95 1.51 -3.99
N ALA A 40 20.74 2.40 -4.96
CA ALA A 40 19.80 2.15 -6.05
C ALA A 40 20.16 0.90 -6.85
N GLU A 41 21.45 0.65 -7.06
CA GLU A 41 21.96 -0.53 -7.75
C GLU A 41 21.57 -1.84 -7.06
N GLN A 42 21.58 -1.88 -5.72
CA GLN A 42 21.17 -3.06 -4.96
C GLN A 42 19.67 -3.29 -5.10
N LEU A 43 18.85 -2.26 -4.86
CA LEU A 43 17.40 -2.36 -5.00
C LEU A 43 16.96 -2.71 -6.43
N ARG A 44 17.72 -2.27 -7.43
CA ARG A 44 17.41 -2.55 -8.83
C ARG A 44 17.35 -4.04 -9.13
N THR A 45 18.18 -4.84 -8.45
CA THR A 45 18.21 -6.31 -8.63
C THR A 45 16.99 -7.01 -8.03
N LEU A 46 16.28 -6.36 -7.09
CA LEU A 46 15.12 -6.89 -6.38
C LEU A 46 13.77 -6.47 -6.99
N VAL A 47 13.80 -5.56 -7.97
CA VAL A 47 12.61 -5.00 -8.61
C VAL A 47 12.52 -5.50 -10.06
N PRO A 48 11.35 -5.97 -10.52
CA PRO A 48 11.14 -6.40 -11.91
C PRO A 48 11.53 -5.35 -12.95
N ARG A 49 12.10 -5.78 -14.08
CA ARG A 49 12.59 -4.88 -15.14
C ARG A 49 11.54 -3.94 -15.74
N GLY A 50 10.25 -4.29 -15.67
CA GLY A 50 9.15 -3.45 -16.15
C GLY A 50 8.77 -2.28 -15.23
N LEU A 51 9.44 -2.15 -14.08
CA LEU A 51 9.23 -1.07 -13.11
C LEU A 51 10.51 -0.26 -12.97
N GLU A 52 10.41 1.06 -12.95
CA GLU A 52 11.52 1.97 -12.70
C GLU A 52 11.62 2.25 -11.19
N LEU A 53 12.82 2.47 -10.65
CA LEU A 53 12.96 2.88 -9.25
C LEU A 53 12.53 4.34 -9.13
N ASP A 54 11.67 4.64 -8.16
CA ASP A 54 11.31 6.01 -7.83
C ASP A 54 12.35 6.58 -6.88
N LEU A 55 13.07 7.62 -7.33
CA LEU A 55 14.16 8.22 -6.59
C LEU A 55 13.70 9.54 -5.97
N PHE A 56 13.95 9.70 -4.68
CA PHE A 56 13.73 10.95 -3.96
C PHE A 56 15.08 11.56 -3.59
N ASP A 57 15.30 12.80 -4.01
CA ASP A 57 16.60 13.51 -3.96
C ASP A 57 17.75 12.70 -4.57
N GLY A 58 17.50 12.01 -5.69
CA GLY A 58 18.49 11.17 -6.37
C GLY A 58 18.83 9.86 -5.66
N HIS A 59 18.13 9.54 -4.56
CA HIS A 59 18.35 8.31 -3.79
C HIS A 59 17.14 7.37 -3.85
N ALA A 60 17.42 6.07 -3.83
CA ALA A 60 16.39 5.06 -3.63
C ALA A 60 16.15 4.85 -2.14
N TRP A 61 14.94 4.39 -1.79
CA TRP A 61 14.50 4.30 -0.40
C TRP A 61 13.81 2.96 -0.13
N VAL A 62 14.09 2.41 1.05
CA VAL A 62 13.36 1.27 1.61
C VAL A 62 12.49 1.78 2.74
N GLY A 63 11.22 1.37 2.74
CA GLY A 63 10.27 1.60 3.82
C GLY A 63 9.99 0.31 4.59
N LEU A 64 10.03 0.40 5.91
CA LEU A 64 9.49 -0.61 6.82
C LEU A 64 8.23 -0.02 7.45
N VAL A 65 7.09 -0.66 7.19
CA VAL A 65 5.78 -0.15 7.58
C VAL A 65 5.05 -1.24 8.37
N PRO A 66 5.26 -1.31 9.70
CA PRO A 66 4.42 -2.11 10.58
C PRO A 66 3.10 -1.38 10.85
N PHE A 67 2.01 -2.12 10.86
CA PHE A 67 0.69 -1.64 11.27
C PHE A 67 -0.18 -2.79 11.73
N ARG A 68 -1.32 -2.43 12.33
CA ARG A 68 -2.39 -3.37 12.61
C ARG A 68 -3.50 -3.21 11.59
N MET A 69 -3.84 -4.30 10.92
CA MET A 69 -5.03 -4.36 10.09
C MET A 69 -6.26 -4.55 10.96
N GLU A 70 -7.36 -3.90 10.60
CA GLU A 70 -8.67 -4.07 11.23
C GLU A 70 -9.80 -4.10 10.21
N GLY A 71 -10.85 -4.86 10.52
CA GLY A 71 -12.07 -4.90 9.73
C GLY A 71 -11.85 -5.40 8.30
N VAL A 72 -10.84 -6.26 8.09
CA VAL A 72 -10.56 -6.90 6.80
C VAL A 72 -11.75 -7.77 6.44
N MET A 73 -12.53 -7.33 5.45
CA MET A 73 -13.78 -7.99 5.13
C MET A 73 -14.18 -7.86 3.67
N ARG A 74 -14.68 -8.97 3.13
CA ARG A 74 -15.35 -9.02 1.84
C ARG A 74 -16.85 -8.88 2.01
N ARG A 75 -17.47 -7.94 1.31
CA ARG A 75 -18.93 -7.79 1.32
C ARG A 75 -19.63 -9.06 0.79
N PRO A 76 -20.79 -9.45 1.35
CA PRO A 76 -21.56 -8.77 2.41
C PRO A 76 -21.33 -9.33 3.83
N LEU A 77 -20.25 -10.07 4.08
CA LEU A 77 -20.03 -10.79 5.33
C LEU A 77 -19.83 -9.83 6.52
N PRO A 78 -20.29 -10.19 7.74
CA PRO A 78 -20.04 -9.43 8.97
C PRO A 78 -18.60 -9.61 9.47
N ASP A 79 -18.07 -8.63 10.21
CA ASP A 79 -16.72 -8.67 10.79
C ASP A 79 -16.55 -9.88 11.73
N LEU A 80 -15.75 -10.85 11.31
CA LEU A 80 -15.37 -11.99 12.14
C LEU A 80 -14.18 -11.56 13.02
N PRO A 81 -14.33 -11.45 14.35
CA PRO A 81 -13.36 -10.76 15.21
C PRO A 81 -11.95 -11.36 15.21
N TRP A 82 -11.83 -12.65 14.88
CA TRP A 82 -10.59 -13.41 14.98
C TRP A 82 -9.85 -13.56 13.64
N VAL A 83 -10.47 -13.14 12.53
CA VAL A 83 -9.91 -13.27 11.17
C VAL A 83 -9.71 -11.89 10.52
N SER A 84 -10.24 -10.84 11.14
CA SER A 84 -10.29 -9.49 10.55
C SER A 84 -9.28 -8.51 11.13
N ALA A 85 -8.45 -8.93 12.10
CA ALA A 85 -7.42 -8.09 12.69
C ALA A 85 -6.13 -8.86 12.97
N PHE A 86 -5.01 -8.35 12.46
CA PHE A 86 -3.68 -8.92 12.64
C PHE A 86 -2.59 -7.85 12.40
N PRO A 87 -1.40 -7.99 13.00
CA PRO A 87 -0.26 -7.14 12.67
C PRO A 87 0.25 -7.50 11.27
N GLU A 88 0.60 -6.49 10.47
CA GLU A 88 1.22 -6.67 9.16
C GLU A 88 2.49 -5.83 9.08
N LEU A 89 3.53 -6.38 8.48
CA LEU A 89 4.82 -5.73 8.25
C LEU A 89 5.10 -5.68 6.75
N ASN A 90 5.15 -4.47 6.21
CA ASN A 90 5.45 -4.23 4.82
C ASN A 90 6.90 -3.76 4.68
N LEU A 91 7.76 -4.59 4.09
CA LEU A 91 9.08 -4.16 3.62
C LEU A 91 8.95 -3.81 2.14
N ARG A 92 9.13 -2.54 1.78
CA ARG A 92 8.84 -2.05 0.43
C ARG A 92 9.86 -1.06 -0.10
N THR A 93 9.94 -0.94 -1.41
CA THR A 93 10.65 0.13 -2.12
C THR A 93 9.67 0.90 -3.01
N TYR A 94 10.09 2.05 -3.52
CA TYR A 94 9.29 2.93 -4.36
C TYR A 94 9.62 2.75 -5.84
N VAL A 95 8.58 2.69 -6.66
CA VAL A 95 8.70 2.42 -8.09
C VAL A 95 7.76 3.30 -8.90
N THR A 96 8.05 3.45 -10.19
CA THR A 96 7.12 4.03 -11.15
C THR A 96 6.89 3.08 -12.32
N HIS A 97 5.70 3.19 -12.92
CA HIS A 97 5.37 2.49 -14.16
C HIS A 97 4.57 3.42 -15.08
N GLY A 98 5.14 3.80 -16.22
CA GLY A 98 4.50 4.73 -17.16
C GLY A 98 4.13 6.07 -16.49
N GLY A 99 5.02 6.60 -15.64
CA GLY A 99 4.80 7.84 -14.90
C GLY A 99 3.82 7.74 -13.73
N LYS A 100 3.30 6.56 -13.40
CA LYS A 100 2.45 6.34 -12.22
C LYS A 100 3.29 5.84 -11.05
N PRO A 101 3.34 6.57 -9.92
CA PRO A 101 4.02 6.11 -8.70
C PRO A 101 3.35 4.87 -8.11
N GLY A 102 4.15 4.04 -7.46
CA GLY A 102 3.72 2.82 -6.80
C GLY A 102 4.72 2.37 -5.74
N VAL A 103 4.36 1.30 -5.04
CA VAL A 103 5.25 0.61 -4.10
C VAL A 103 5.47 -0.82 -4.59
N TRP A 104 6.67 -1.33 -4.39
CA TRP A 104 7.02 -2.73 -4.62
C TRP A 104 7.33 -3.37 -3.27
N PHE A 105 6.59 -4.41 -2.92
CA PHE A 105 6.82 -5.17 -1.70
C PHE A 105 8.00 -6.13 -1.90
N LEU A 106 9.06 -5.92 -1.12
CA LEU A 106 10.18 -6.84 -0.98
C LEU A 106 9.82 -8.00 -0.05
N SER A 107 9.03 -7.71 1.00
CA SER A 107 8.40 -8.69 1.88
C SER A 107 7.04 -8.18 2.35
N LEU A 108 6.14 -9.11 2.64
CA LEU A 108 4.82 -8.86 3.22
C LEU A 108 4.55 -9.95 4.25
N ASP A 109 4.66 -9.60 5.53
CA ASP A 109 4.55 -10.54 6.64
C ASP A 109 3.31 -10.21 7.49
N ALA A 110 2.51 -11.21 7.85
CA ALA A 110 1.24 -11.09 8.55
C ALA A 110 1.06 -12.21 9.59
#